data_AF-A0A5C6PHG5-F1
#
_entry.id   AF-A0A5C6PHG5-F1
#
_cell.length_a   1.000
_cell.length_b   1.000
_cell.length_c   1.000
_cell.angle_alpha   90.00
_cell.angle_beta   90.00
_cell.angle_gamma   90.00
#
_symmetry.space_group_name_H-M   'P 1'
#
loop_
_entity.id
_entity.type
_entity.pdbx_description
1 polymer ?
#
loop_
_entity_poly.entity_id
_entity_poly.type
_entity_poly.pdbx_seq_one_letter_code
_entity_poly.pdbx_strand_id
1 'polypeptide(L)'
;MIGQHTVKSQRPRSVHDTKALQEQAESAKFMAQTGESGAEEWSQWSSCSVTCGQGSQVRTRTCVSPYGTHCSGPLRESRVCNNTAPCPVHGVWEEWSPWSLCSFTCGRGHRTRTRMCAPPQHGGRACDGPETQTKLCNIALCPVDGQWQEWSSWSDCSVTCANGTQQRTRQCSAAAHGGSECRGHWAESRECHNPDCTANGQWNPWGPWSGCSKSCDGGWQRRARVCQGAAVTGQQCDGTGEEVRKCSDQRCPAPYEICPEDYAVSMVWRRTPSGELAFNRCPPNATGTTSRRCSLDHRGMAFWEQPSYARCITNEFRYLQQSVQGHLAKGQRMLAGDGMSQVTKNLLDLTQRRNFYAGDLLSSVEILRNVTETFKRASYEPSSDDVQNFFQIISNLLEEETRRNGMMRKR
;
A
#
# COMPACT_ATOMS: atom_id res chain seq x y z
N MET A 1 -50.89 -17.94 1.43
CA MET A 1 -50.99 -16.84 0.45
C MET A 1 -49.64 -16.69 -0.21
N ILE A 2 -49.61 -16.99 -1.51
CA ILE A 2 -48.44 -17.08 -2.36
C ILE A 2 -48.12 -15.67 -2.87
N GLY A 3 -46.91 -15.16 -2.62
CA GLY A 3 -46.44 -13.87 -3.13
C GLY A 3 -45.21 -14.06 -4.01
N GLN A 4 -45.44 -14.28 -5.31
CA GLN A 4 -44.41 -14.39 -6.33
C GLN A 4 -43.90 -12.99 -6.71
N HIS A 5 -42.63 -12.68 -6.45
CA HIS A 5 -41.95 -11.53 -7.06
C HIS A 5 -41.23 -11.99 -8.33
N THR A 6 -41.79 -11.63 -9.48
CA THR A 6 -41.18 -11.83 -10.80
C THR A 6 -40.28 -10.64 -11.14
N VAL A 7 -38.98 -10.87 -11.23
CA VAL A 7 -37.98 -9.90 -11.70
C VAL A 7 -37.89 -10.03 -13.23
N LYS A 8 -38.44 -9.05 -13.96
CA LYS A 8 -38.33 -8.97 -15.43
C LYS A 8 -36.99 -8.36 -15.83
N SER A 9 -36.18 -9.16 -16.53
CA SER A 9 -34.95 -8.75 -17.21
C SER A 9 -35.29 -7.86 -18.42
N GLN A 10 -34.77 -6.63 -18.44
CA GLN A 10 -34.80 -5.73 -19.60
C GLN A 10 -33.40 -5.66 -20.21
N ARG A 11 -33.28 -6.08 -21.48
CA ARG A 11 -32.11 -5.87 -22.34
C ARG A 11 -32.16 -4.46 -22.94
N PRO A 12 -31.04 -3.74 -23.11
CA PRO A 12 -31.03 -2.48 -23.86
C PRO A 12 -31.18 -2.74 -25.36
N ARG A 13 -32.21 -2.14 -25.98
CA ARG A 13 -32.33 -2.00 -27.44
C ARG A 13 -31.61 -0.73 -27.89
N SER A 14 -30.94 -0.87 -29.03
CA SER A 14 -30.42 0.16 -29.92
C SER A 14 -31.38 1.35 -30.05
N VAL A 15 -30.84 2.56 -29.88
CA VAL A 15 -31.51 3.83 -30.19
C VAL A 15 -30.76 4.45 -31.37
N HIS A 16 -31.31 4.26 -32.56
CA HIS A 16 -31.17 5.17 -33.68
C HIS A 16 -32.49 5.94 -33.75
N ASP A 17 -32.43 7.26 -33.61
CA ASP A 17 -33.48 8.17 -34.08
C ASP A 17 -32.86 9.56 -34.26
N THR A 18 -32.63 9.96 -35.51
CA THR A 18 -33.52 10.83 -36.31
C THR A 18 -33.48 12.30 -35.86
N LYS A 19 -32.64 13.09 -36.57
CA LYS A 19 -32.88 14.52 -36.86
C LYS A 19 -31.83 15.03 -37.85
N ALA A 20 -32.11 14.87 -39.14
CA ALA A 20 -31.66 15.76 -40.24
C ALA A 20 -32.19 15.20 -41.58
N LEU A 21 -33.50 15.01 -41.69
CA LEU A 21 -34.20 14.91 -42.98
C LEU A 21 -34.95 16.23 -43.16
N GLN A 22 -34.22 17.27 -43.58
CA GLN A 22 -34.78 18.48 -44.20
C GLN A 22 -33.63 19.31 -44.81
N GLU A 23 -32.90 18.74 -45.77
CA GLU A 23 -32.11 19.51 -46.77
C GLU A 23 -31.67 18.58 -47.92
N GLN A 24 -32.62 17.79 -48.41
CA GLN A 24 -32.55 17.12 -49.70
C GLN A 24 -33.77 17.57 -50.52
N ALA A 25 -33.72 18.81 -51.00
CA ALA A 25 -34.69 19.33 -51.95
C ALA A 25 -34.16 20.53 -52.76
N GLU A 26 -32.85 20.68 -52.98
CA GLU A 26 -32.33 21.62 -53.97
C GLU A 26 -31.10 21.04 -54.65
N SER A 27 -31.31 20.27 -55.72
CA SER A 27 -30.40 20.09 -56.87
C SER A 27 -30.93 19.00 -57.80
N ALA A 28 -32.17 19.17 -58.28
CA ALA A 28 -32.73 18.35 -59.35
C ALA A 28 -33.54 19.23 -60.30
N LYS A 29 -32.85 20.14 -60.97
CA LYS A 29 -33.29 20.73 -62.23
C LYS A 29 -32.14 20.57 -63.21
N PHE A 30 -32.12 19.46 -63.92
CA PHE A 30 -31.42 19.39 -65.20
C PHE A 30 -32.41 18.91 -66.24
N MET A 31 -32.71 19.80 -67.18
CA MET A 31 -33.63 19.54 -68.28
C MET A 31 -33.07 18.43 -69.17
N ALA A 32 -33.93 17.49 -69.53
CA ALA A 32 -33.68 16.61 -70.67
C ALA A 32 -33.71 17.46 -71.94
N GLN A 33 -32.57 17.64 -72.59
CA GLN A 33 -32.50 18.00 -74.00
C GLN A 33 -31.84 16.85 -74.74
N THR A 34 -32.63 16.24 -75.61
CA THR A 34 -32.24 15.31 -76.65
C THR A 34 -31.38 16.02 -77.69
N GLY A 35 -30.26 15.41 -78.08
CA GLY A 35 -29.57 15.72 -79.33
C GLY A 35 -28.06 15.83 -79.21
N GLU A 36 -27.38 15.04 -80.05
CA GLU A 36 -25.99 15.18 -80.50
C GLU A 36 -24.84 14.63 -79.65
N SER A 37 -24.28 13.52 -80.17
CA SER A 37 -22.85 13.24 -80.32
C SER A 37 -21.89 13.64 -79.19
N GLY A 38 -21.56 12.64 -78.37
CA GLY A 38 -20.26 12.42 -77.71
C GLY A 38 -19.44 13.64 -77.29
N ALA A 39 -19.58 14.08 -76.04
CA ALA A 39 -18.53 14.82 -75.34
C ALA A 39 -18.57 14.57 -73.82
N GLU A 40 -17.40 14.26 -73.27
CA GLU A 40 -17.13 14.01 -71.85
C GLU A 40 -17.02 15.32 -71.05
N GLU A 41 -18.09 16.10 -70.89
CA GLU A 41 -17.99 17.41 -70.25
C GLU A 41 -18.03 17.36 -68.71
N TRP A 42 -17.15 18.13 -68.06
CA TRP A 42 -17.06 18.21 -66.60
C TRP A 42 -18.08 19.16 -66.00
N SER A 43 -18.62 18.84 -64.82
CA SER A 43 -19.46 19.77 -64.06
C SER A 43 -18.68 21.02 -63.61
N GLN A 44 -19.42 22.07 -63.22
CA GLN A 44 -18.82 23.21 -62.53
C GLN A 44 -18.15 22.76 -61.22
N TRP A 45 -17.09 23.49 -60.85
CA TRP A 45 -16.39 23.28 -59.59
C TRP A 45 -17.29 23.62 -58.39
N SER A 46 -17.25 22.78 -57.36
CA SER A 46 -17.92 23.07 -56.09
C SER A 46 -17.38 24.35 -55.43
N SER A 47 -18.12 24.88 -54.45
CA SER A 47 -17.55 25.84 -53.50
C SER A 47 -16.28 25.27 -52.85
N CYS A 48 -15.36 26.16 -52.47
CA CYS A 48 -14.15 25.76 -51.77
C CYS A 48 -14.52 25.07 -50.46
N SER A 49 -13.86 23.95 -50.14
CA SER A 49 -14.16 23.16 -48.94
C SER A 49 -13.92 23.89 -47.62
N VAL A 50 -13.19 25.00 -47.64
CA VAL A 50 -12.90 25.87 -46.50
C VAL A 50 -13.15 27.34 -46.85
N THR A 51 -13.52 28.12 -45.84
CA THR A 51 -13.75 29.57 -45.95
C THR A 51 -12.50 30.40 -45.65
N CYS A 52 -11.36 29.75 -45.36
CA CYS A 52 -10.09 30.38 -45.03
C CYS A 52 -8.93 29.49 -45.51
N GLY A 53 -7.77 30.06 -45.82
CA GLY A 53 -6.58 29.30 -46.21
C GLY A 53 -6.74 28.42 -47.46
N GLN A 54 -6.03 27.30 -47.50
CA GLN A 54 -6.00 26.38 -48.65
C GLN A 54 -7.07 25.27 -48.50
N GLY A 55 -7.94 25.17 -49.50
CA GLY A 55 -8.98 24.16 -49.59
C GLY A 55 -8.92 23.35 -50.88
N SER A 56 -9.97 22.57 -51.10
CA SER A 56 -10.19 21.81 -52.32
C SER A 56 -11.57 22.10 -52.91
N GLN A 57 -11.62 22.16 -54.23
CA GLN A 57 -12.86 22.13 -55.00
C GLN A 57 -12.89 20.82 -55.77
N VAL A 58 -14.09 20.26 -55.92
CA VAL A 58 -14.29 19.03 -56.66
C VAL A 58 -15.27 19.28 -57.80
N ARG A 59 -15.01 18.63 -58.94
CA ARG A 59 -15.99 18.49 -60.02
C ARG A 59 -16.08 17.04 -60.47
N THR A 60 -17.20 16.69 -61.09
CA THR A 60 -17.48 15.32 -61.54
C THR A 60 -17.96 15.34 -62.98
N ARG A 61 -17.67 14.27 -63.74
CA ARG A 61 -18.24 14.05 -65.07
C ARG A 61 -18.90 12.68 -65.12
N THR A 62 -19.98 12.57 -65.88
CA THR A 62 -20.72 11.33 -66.06
C THR A 62 -20.37 10.71 -67.40
N CYS A 63 -20.05 9.42 -67.41
CA CYS A 63 -19.76 8.65 -68.61
C CYS A 63 -20.89 7.65 -68.85
N VAL A 64 -21.55 7.75 -70.00
CA VAL A 64 -22.64 6.85 -70.41
C VAL A 64 -22.20 6.12 -71.67
N SER A 65 -21.79 4.85 -71.54
CA SER A 65 -21.38 4.00 -72.68
C SER A 65 -22.54 3.09 -73.10
N PRO A 66 -22.99 3.13 -74.37
CA PRO A 66 -24.08 2.27 -74.83
C PRO A 66 -23.65 0.80 -75.09
N TYR A 67 -22.35 0.48 -75.16
CA TYR A 67 -21.87 -0.85 -75.57
C TYR A 67 -20.72 -1.41 -74.71
N GLY A 68 -20.59 -1.00 -73.45
CA GLY A 68 -19.72 -1.67 -72.48
C GLY A 68 -18.22 -1.37 -72.61
N THR A 69 -17.83 -0.27 -73.24
CA THR A 69 -16.44 0.21 -73.20
C THR A 69 -16.15 0.97 -71.90
N HIS A 70 -15.07 0.60 -71.22
CA HIS A 70 -14.62 1.24 -69.98
C HIS A 70 -14.28 2.72 -70.23
N CYS A 71 -14.86 3.60 -69.40
CA CYS A 71 -14.57 5.04 -69.41
C CYS A 71 -13.08 5.28 -69.14
N SER A 72 -12.43 6.04 -70.02
CA SER A 72 -11.00 6.35 -69.88
C SER A 72 -10.82 7.62 -69.04
N GLY A 73 -10.14 7.48 -67.91
CA GLY A 73 -9.78 8.59 -67.02
C GLY A 73 -10.72 8.78 -65.82
N PRO A 74 -10.32 9.63 -64.85
CA PRO A 74 -11.07 9.81 -63.61
C PRO A 74 -12.42 10.49 -63.85
N LEU A 75 -13.45 10.06 -63.11
CA LEU A 75 -14.79 10.65 -63.12
C LEU A 75 -14.96 11.79 -62.10
N ARG A 76 -13.94 11.98 -61.25
CA ARG A 76 -13.91 12.98 -60.19
C ARG A 76 -12.54 13.63 -60.18
N GLU A 77 -12.52 14.95 -60.28
CA GLU A 77 -11.29 15.73 -60.26
C GLU A 77 -11.33 16.68 -59.06
N SER A 78 -10.19 16.82 -58.39
CA SER A 78 -10.02 17.73 -57.26
C SER A 78 -8.92 18.73 -57.59
N ARG A 79 -9.19 20.02 -57.38
CA ARG A 79 -8.19 21.08 -57.47
C ARG A 79 -8.09 21.84 -56.16
N VAL A 80 -6.96 22.50 -55.97
CA VAL A 80 -6.73 23.39 -54.83
C VAL A 80 -7.44 24.72 -55.07
N CYS A 81 -8.08 25.25 -54.03
CA CYS A 81 -8.55 26.64 -53.96
C CYS A 81 -7.83 27.35 -52.81
N ASN A 82 -7.45 28.61 -53.01
CA ASN A 82 -6.82 29.43 -51.97
C ASN A 82 -7.75 30.59 -51.61
N ASN A 83 -8.07 30.72 -50.34
CA ASN A 83 -8.82 31.83 -49.78
C ASN A 83 -7.86 32.80 -49.06
N THR A 84 -8.08 34.10 -49.20
CA THR A 84 -7.21 35.15 -48.63
C THR A 84 -7.47 35.40 -47.15
N ALA A 85 -8.57 34.87 -46.59
CA ALA A 85 -8.84 34.99 -45.16
C ALA A 85 -7.91 34.07 -44.35
N PRO A 86 -7.20 34.60 -43.33
CA PRO A 86 -6.40 33.78 -42.42
C PRO A 86 -7.31 32.87 -41.58
N CYS A 87 -6.91 31.60 -41.43
CA CYS A 87 -7.72 30.64 -40.68
C CYS A 87 -7.64 30.86 -39.16
N PRO A 88 -8.74 30.61 -38.42
CA PRO A 88 -8.73 30.63 -36.97
C PRO A 88 -7.70 29.63 -36.42
N VAL A 89 -6.73 30.12 -35.64
CA VAL A 89 -5.78 29.28 -34.92
C VAL A 89 -6.28 29.15 -33.49
N HIS A 90 -6.71 27.95 -33.11
CA HIS A 90 -7.17 27.68 -31.75
C HIS A 90 -5.98 27.70 -30.78
N GLY A 91 -6.23 28.13 -29.55
CA GLY A 91 -5.26 28.05 -28.48
C GLY A 91 -4.95 26.58 -28.15
N VAL A 92 -3.67 26.30 -27.91
CA VAL A 92 -3.18 24.95 -27.63
C VAL A 92 -2.48 24.95 -26.28
N TRP A 93 -2.82 23.96 -25.45
CA TRP A 93 -2.11 23.73 -24.20
C TRP A 93 -0.71 23.21 -24.46
N GLU A 94 0.27 23.83 -23.81
CA GLU A 94 1.62 23.27 -23.70
C GLU A 94 1.64 22.03 -22.79
N GLU A 95 2.79 21.35 -22.78
CA GLU A 95 3.00 20.21 -21.90
C GLU A 95 2.95 20.62 -20.43
N TRP A 96 2.45 19.72 -19.59
CA TRP A 96 2.44 19.94 -18.16
C TRP A 96 3.86 19.98 -17.60
N SER A 97 4.11 20.91 -16.67
CA SER A 97 5.29 20.90 -15.83
C SER A 97 5.39 19.58 -15.04
N PRO A 98 6.59 19.23 -14.56
CA PRO A 98 6.75 18.20 -13.54
C PRO A 98 5.88 18.52 -12.31
N TRP A 99 5.49 17.48 -11.57
CA TRP A 99 4.82 17.65 -10.29
C TRP A 99 5.75 18.27 -9.26
N SER A 100 5.23 19.20 -8.46
CA SER A 100 5.91 19.68 -7.26
C SER A 100 6.20 18.56 -6.27
N LEU A 101 7.07 18.84 -5.31
CA LEU A 101 7.13 18.05 -4.08
C LEU A 101 5.77 18.06 -3.37
N CYS A 102 5.51 17.04 -2.57
CA CYS A 102 4.32 17.00 -1.73
C CYS A 102 4.40 18.11 -0.69
N SER A 103 3.26 18.75 -0.38
CA SER A 103 3.17 19.85 0.60
C SER A 103 3.65 19.47 2.01
N PHE A 104 3.63 18.18 2.33
CA PHE A 104 4.13 17.63 3.59
C PHE A 104 5.15 16.55 3.31
N THR A 105 6.09 16.34 4.24
CA THR A 105 7.10 15.27 4.18
C THR A 105 6.57 13.93 4.68
N CYS A 106 5.42 13.94 5.37
CA CYS A 106 4.71 12.76 5.84
C CYS A 106 3.18 12.99 5.77
N GLY A 107 2.40 11.93 5.85
CA GLY A 107 0.95 11.96 5.85
C GLY A 107 0.33 12.21 4.47
N ARG A 108 -0.86 12.80 4.50
CA ARG A 108 -1.62 13.21 3.31
C ARG A 108 -1.26 14.65 2.99
N GLY A 109 -0.79 14.89 1.79
CA GLY A 109 -0.54 16.23 1.26
C GLY A 109 -1.09 16.39 -0.15
N HIS A 110 -0.74 17.51 -0.76
CA HIS A 110 -1.03 17.78 -2.16
C HIS A 110 0.24 18.13 -2.91
N ARG A 111 0.25 17.82 -4.21
CA ARG A 111 1.26 18.27 -5.16
C ARG A 111 0.57 18.93 -6.33
N THR A 112 1.22 19.92 -6.92
CA THR A 112 0.67 20.72 -8.01
C THR A 112 1.55 20.60 -9.25
N ARG A 113 0.95 20.79 -10.42
CA ARG A 113 1.65 21.02 -11.68
C ARG A 113 0.89 22.05 -12.50
N THR A 114 1.59 22.71 -13.41
CA THR A 114 1.08 23.84 -14.19
C THR A 114 1.36 23.64 -15.68
N ARG A 115 0.58 24.27 -16.56
CA ARG A 115 0.80 24.28 -18.01
C ARG A 115 0.40 25.63 -18.57
N MET A 116 1.03 26.08 -19.64
CA MET A 116 0.70 27.36 -20.28
C MET A 116 -0.18 27.18 -21.52
N CYS A 117 -1.04 28.14 -21.80
CA CYS A 117 -1.88 28.15 -23.01
C CYS A 117 -1.26 29.07 -24.06
N ALA A 118 -0.97 28.53 -25.24
CA ALA A 118 -0.65 29.35 -26.39
C ALA A 118 -1.92 30.11 -26.84
N PRO A 119 -1.87 31.44 -27.00
CA PRO A 119 -3.06 32.25 -27.25
C PRO A 119 -3.68 31.96 -28.64
N PRO A 120 -5.02 31.95 -28.76
CA PRO A 120 -5.67 31.82 -30.06
C PRO A 120 -5.40 33.02 -30.96
N GLN A 121 -5.39 32.80 -32.27
CA GLN A 121 -5.23 33.84 -33.30
C GLN A 121 -6.41 33.80 -34.29
N HIS A 122 -6.67 34.92 -34.96
CA HIS A 122 -7.68 35.05 -36.01
C HIS A 122 -9.08 34.54 -35.62
N GLY A 123 -9.53 34.85 -34.39
CA GLY A 123 -10.85 34.44 -33.89
C GLY A 123 -10.93 32.96 -33.47
N GLY A 124 -9.80 32.28 -33.26
CA GLY A 124 -9.77 30.92 -32.71
C GLY A 124 -10.28 30.83 -31.26
N ARG A 125 -10.62 29.61 -30.84
CA ARG A 125 -11.10 29.34 -29.48
C ARG A 125 -9.95 29.33 -28.49
N ALA A 126 -10.17 29.88 -27.29
CA ALA A 126 -9.22 29.81 -26.19
C ALA A 126 -9.04 28.37 -25.68
N CYS A 127 -7.99 28.12 -24.90
CA CYS A 127 -7.77 26.79 -24.33
C CYS A 127 -8.81 26.49 -23.25
N ASP A 128 -9.51 25.37 -23.41
CA ASP A 128 -10.50 24.92 -22.43
C ASP A 128 -9.85 24.06 -21.31
N GLY A 129 -10.19 24.38 -20.06
CA GLY A 129 -9.75 23.65 -18.86
C GLY A 129 -8.77 24.43 -17.97
N PRO A 130 -8.33 23.83 -16.85
CA PRO A 130 -7.49 24.53 -15.87
C PRO A 130 -6.00 24.58 -16.28
N GLU A 131 -5.34 25.68 -15.93
CA GLU A 131 -3.89 25.89 -16.03
C GLU A 131 -3.12 25.17 -14.92
N THR A 132 -3.72 25.04 -13.74
CA THR A 132 -3.12 24.35 -12.59
C THR A 132 -3.88 23.08 -12.26
N GLN A 133 -3.15 21.98 -12.04
CA GLN A 133 -3.71 20.72 -11.57
C GLN A 133 -3.13 20.36 -10.22
N THR A 134 -4.02 20.03 -9.27
CA THR A 134 -3.66 19.56 -7.93
C THR A 134 -4.02 18.09 -7.80
N LYS A 135 -3.11 17.29 -7.23
CA LYS A 135 -3.35 15.88 -6.93
C LYS A 135 -2.89 15.55 -5.51
N LEU A 136 -3.64 14.69 -4.84
CA LEU A 136 -3.26 14.16 -3.54
C LEU A 136 -1.98 13.32 -3.63
N CYS A 137 -1.12 13.46 -2.64
CA CYS A 137 0.07 12.64 -2.44
C CYS A 137 0.07 12.06 -1.03
N ASN A 138 0.43 10.78 -0.93
CA ASN A 138 0.62 10.07 0.33
C ASN A 138 2.06 9.55 0.33
N ILE A 139 2.86 9.95 1.32
CA ILE A 139 4.28 9.57 1.41
C ILE A 139 4.47 8.44 2.41
N ALA A 140 4.38 8.73 3.71
CA ALA A 140 4.54 7.78 4.80
C ALA A 140 3.72 8.24 6.01
N LEU A 141 3.46 7.36 6.99
CA LEU A 141 2.80 7.77 8.22
C LEU A 141 3.69 8.76 8.99
N CYS A 142 3.10 9.82 9.53
CA CYS A 142 3.87 10.83 10.27
C CYS A 142 4.36 10.28 11.61
N PRO A 143 5.58 10.69 12.06
CA PRO A 143 6.06 10.36 13.39
C PRO A 143 5.08 10.89 14.43
N VAL A 144 4.74 10.04 15.39
CA VAL A 144 3.91 10.40 16.54
C VAL A 144 4.79 10.22 17.77
N ASP A 145 5.15 11.33 18.40
CA ASP A 145 5.89 11.31 19.66
C ASP A 145 5.05 10.72 20.79
N GLY A 146 5.71 10.01 21.70
CA GLY A 146 5.10 9.54 22.92
C GLY A 146 4.68 10.73 23.78
N GLN A 147 3.45 10.68 24.28
CA GLN A 147 2.87 11.71 25.15
C GLN A 147 2.63 11.15 26.54
N TRP A 148 2.99 11.92 27.55
CA TRP A 148 2.63 11.59 28.92
C TRP A 148 1.11 11.60 29.05
N GLN A 149 0.55 10.49 29.53
CA GLN A 149 -0.82 10.48 30.00
C GLN A 149 -0.96 11.31 31.28
N GLU A 150 -2.21 11.53 31.68
CA GLU A 150 -2.50 12.15 32.96
C GLU A 150 -1.85 11.35 34.09
N TRP A 151 -1.43 12.08 35.12
CA TRP A 151 -0.96 11.46 36.34
C TRP A 151 -2.09 10.66 36.98
N SER A 152 -1.74 9.50 37.54
CA SER A 152 -2.64 8.79 38.45
C SER A 152 -3.03 9.70 39.62
N SER A 153 -4.12 9.34 40.28
CA SER A 153 -4.37 9.87 41.62
C SER A 153 -3.15 9.59 42.50
N TRP A 154 -2.91 10.49 43.45
CA TRP A 154 -1.96 10.23 44.52
C TRP A 154 -2.39 8.96 45.26
N SER A 155 -1.42 8.12 45.61
CA SER A 155 -1.62 7.01 46.52
C SER A 155 -2.12 7.52 47.87
N ASP A 156 -2.65 6.62 48.68
CA ASP A 156 -2.79 6.88 50.11
C ASP A 156 -1.44 7.27 50.71
N CYS A 157 -1.49 8.05 51.78
CA CYS A 157 -0.29 8.42 52.51
C CYS A 157 0.38 7.13 53.00
N SER A 158 1.71 7.05 52.89
CA SER A 158 2.48 5.87 53.30
C SER A 158 2.27 5.47 54.76
N VAL A 159 1.69 6.36 55.56
CA VAL A 159 1.44 6.25 56.99
C VAL A 159 0.01 6.69 57.27
N THR A 160 -0.58 6.20 58.35
CA THR A 160 -1.95 6.56 58.76
C THR A 160 -1.99 7.74 59.74
N CYS A 161 -0.83 8.18 60.24
CA CYS A 161 -0.64 9.26 61.20
C CYS A 161 0.77 9.89 61.04
N ALA A 162 0.95 11.14 61.46
CA ALA A 162 2.16 11.96 61.26
C ALA A 162 2.53 12.19 59.78
N ASN A 163 3.78 12.64 59.53
CA ASN A 163 4.29 12.91 58.18
C ASN A 163 4.60 11.61 57.43
N GLY A 164 4.17 11.54 56.18
CA GLY A 164 4.50 10.45 55.27
C GLY A 164 4.73 10.93 53.85
N THR A 165 4.71 10.00 52.90
CA THR A 165 4.82 10.30 51.48
C THR A 165 3.68 9.69 50.68
N GLN A 166 3.23 10.41 49.65
CA GLN A 166 2.34 9.92 48.61
C GLN A 166 3.10 9.83 47.30
N GLN A 167 2.73 8.86 46.48
CA GLN A 167 3.29 8.68 45.15
C GLN A 167 2.21 8.72 44.09
N ARG A 168 2.54 9.20 42.90
CA ARG A 168 1.72 9.05 41.71
C ARG A 168 2.59 8.67 40.53
N THR A 169 1.99 8.02 39.55
CA THR A 169 2.67 7.56 38.35
C THR A 169 1.90 7.98 37.11
N ARG A 170 2.58 8.08 35.98
CA ARG A 170 1.96 8.32 34.67
C ARG A 170 2.54 7.38 33.64
N GLN A 171 1.74 7.05 32.64
CA GLN A 171 2.15 6.18 31.55
C GLN A 171 2.52 7.01 30.33
N CYS A 172 3.51 6.57 29.56
CA CYS A 172 3.83 7.18 28.27
C CYS A 172 3.02 6.45 27.18
N SER A 173 2.33 7.20 26.32
CA SER A 173 1.77 6.61 25.10
C SER A 173 2.90 6.19 24.17
N ALA A 174 2.73 5.05 23.49
CA ALA A 174 3.77 4.50 22.63
C ALA A 174 4.07 5.45 21.47
N ALA A 175 5.35 5.77 21.28
CA ALA A 175 5.81 6.48 20.10
C ALA A 175 5.58 5.61 18.85
N ALA A 176 5.11 6.22 17.75
CA ALA A 176 4.85 5.53 16.50
C ALA A 176 5.58 6.21 15.34
N HIS A 177 5.82 5.43 14.28
CA HIS A 177 6.35 5.93 13.00
C HIS A 177 7.65 6.74 13.10
N GLY A 178 8.50 6.44 14.10
CA GLY A 178 9.78 7.12 14.31
C GLY A 178 9.72 8.35 15.22
N GLY A 179 8.61 8.56 15.93
CA GLY A 179 8.54 9.54 17.02
C GLY A 179 9.45 9.20 18.20
N SER A 180 9.71 10.21 19.01
CA SER A 180 10.53 10.14 20.22
C SER A 180 9.72 9.71 21.45
N GLU A 181 10.37 9.00 22.37
CA GLU A 181 9.79 8.59 23.65
C GLU A 181 9.59 9.79 24.59
N CYS A 182 8.70 9.66 25.57
CA CYS A 182 8.41 10.73 26.52
C CYS A 182 9.65 11.17 27.30
N ARG A 183 9.87 12.49 27.39
CA ARG A 183 10.95 13.08 28.20
C ARG A 183 10.45 13.48 29.60
N GLY A 184 11.20 13.14 30.64
CA GLY A 184 10.91 13.48 32.05
C GLY A 184 10.62 12.26 32.93
N HIS A 185 10.27 12.50 34.20
CA HIS A 185 10.03 11.42 35.17
C HIS A 185 8.63 10.81 35.01
N TRP A 186 8.54 9.48 35.15
CA TRP A 186 7.29 8.72 35.09
C TRP A 186 6.60 8.56 36.46
N ALA A 187 7.34 8.84 37.54
CA ALA A 187 6.89 8.75 38.92
C ALA A 187 7.23 10.05 39.66
N GLU A 188 6.36 10.44 40.59
CA GLU A 188 6.51 11.62 41.43
C GLU A 188 6.13 11.28 42.87
N SER A 189 6.86 11.86 43.82
CA SER A 189 6.64 11.70 45.25
C SER A 189 6.44 13.05 45.92
N ARG A 190 5.50 13.14 46.86
CA ARG A 190 5.29 14.32 47.69
C ARG A 190 5.08 13.95 49.15
N GLU A 191 5.25 14.92 50.04
CA GLU A 191 4.92 14.77 51.46
C GLU A 191 3.41 14.83 51.69
N CYS A 192 2.93 14.05 52.67
CA CYS A 192 1.57 14.10 53.19
C CYS A 192 1.62 14.25 54.72
N HIS A 193 0.64 14.97 55.27
CA HIS A 193 0.52 15.21 56.70
C HIS A 193 -0.79 14.61 57.21
N ASN A 194 -0.68 13.64 58.12
CA ASN A 194 -1.80 13.04 58.83
C ASN A 194 -1.78 13.45 60.31
N PRO A 195 -2.91 13.32 61.04
CA PRO A 195 -2.98 13.60 62.46
C PRO A 195 -1.89 12.86 63.24
N ASP A 196 -1.44 13.44 64.35
CA ASP A 196 -0.42 12.81 65.18
C ASP A 196 -0.86 11.44 65.69
N CYS A 197 0.09 10.50 65.71
CA CYS A 197 -0.17 9.13 66.11
C CYS A 197 -0.53 9.04 67.60
N THR A 198 -1.54 8.23 67.95
CA THR A 198 -1.87 7.93 69.34
C THR A 198 -0.77 7.12 70.04
N ALA A 199 -0.66 7.34 71.35
CA ALA A 199 0.48 6.94 72.19
C ALA A 199 0.49 5.45 72.56
N ASN A 200 0.76 4.58 71.59
CA ASN A 200 0.83 3.12 71.84
C ASN A 200 2.23 2.52 71.67
N GLY A 201 3.23 3.27 71.19
CA GLY A 201 4.61 2.78 71.05
C GLY A 201 4.77 1.65 70.02
N GLN A 202 3.86 1.55 69.04
CA GLN A 202 3.83 0.44 68.06
C GLN A 202 4.05 0.95 66.64
N TRP A 203 4.68 0.12 65.80
CA TRP A 203 4.77 0.37 64.36
C TRP A 203 3.38 0.22 63.71
N ASN A 204 3.03 1.14 62.81
CA ASN A 204 1.93 0.86 61.90
C ASN A 204 2.33 -0.21 60.84
N PRO A 205 1.36 -0.80 60.12
CA PRO A 205 1.67 -1.69 59.01
C PRO A 205 2.52 -0.99 57.95
N TRP A 206 3.41 -1.75 57.31
CA TRP A 206 4.20 -1.26 56.20
C TRP A 206 3.31 -0.73 55.07
N GLY A 207 3.65 0.45 54.54
CA GLY A 207 3.11 0.91 53.27
C GLY A 207 3.48 -0.02 52.10
N PRO A 208 2.80 0.11 50.95
CA PRO A 208 3.12 -0.68 49.77
C PRO A 208 4.55 -0.39 49.28
N TRP A 209 5.16 -1.39 48.62
CA TRP A 209 6.44 -1.19 47.94
C TRP A 209 6.29 -0.19 46.79
N SER A 210 7.26 0.70 46.65
CA SER A 210 7.38 1.53 45.46
C SER A 210 7.61 0.69 44.19
N GLY A 211 7.41 1.30 43.02
CA GLY A 211 7.95 0.77 41.77
C GLY A 211 9.47 0.60 41.84
N CYS A 212 10.03 -0.29 41.03
CA CYS A 212 11.48 -0.48 40.98
C CYS A 212 12.15 0.74 40.34
N SER A 213 13.25 1.24 40.92
CA SER A 213 13.94 2.43 40.42
C SER A 213 14.60 2.24 39.04
N LYS A 214 14.86 1.00 38.63
CA LYS A 214 15.41 0.64 37.32
C LYS A 214 14.73 -0.60 36.77
N SER A 215 14.65 -0.72 35.44
CA SER A 215 14.16 -1.93 34.77
C SER A 215 15.23 -3.04 34.65
N CYS A 216 16.51 -2.70 34.77
CA CYS A 216 17.65 -3.62 34.72
C CYS A 216 18.89 -3.00 35.42
N ASP A 217 19.97 -3.76 35.59
CA ASP A 217 21.21 -3.41 36.32
C ASP A 217 21.01 -3.07 37.81
N GLY A 218 20.04 -3.71 38.45
CA GLY A 218 19.75 -3.52 39.86
C GLY A 218 19.11 -2.17 40.15
N GLY A 219 17.87 -2.23 40.61
CA GLY A 219 17.13 -1.11 41.17
C GLY A 219 16.82 -1.32 42.65
N TRP A 220 16.16 -0.33 43.23
CA TRP A 220 15.69 -0.35 44.60
C TRP A 220 14.19 -0.11 44.65
N GLN A 221 13.50 -0.85 45.52
CA GLN A 221 12.15 -0.54 45.99
C GLN A 221 12.23 -0.10 47.44
N ARG A 222 11.38 0.84 47.81
CA ARG A 222 11.30 1.39 49.16
C ARG A 222 9.89 1.24 49.70
N ARG A 223 9.77 1.03 51.00
CA ARG A 223 8.53 1.16 51.75
C ARG A 223 8.82 1.79 53.11
N ALA A 224 7.82 2.46 53.67
CA ALA A 224 7.94 3.16 54.93
C ALA A 224 6.83 2.75 55.91
N ARG A 225 7.11 2.94 57.21
CA ARG A 225 6.21 2.79 58.35
C ARG A 225 6.56 3.85 59.40
N VAL A 226 5.61 4.24 60.23
CA VAL A 226 5.77 5.24 61.29
C VAL A 226 5.54 4.62 62.66
N CYS A 227 6.39 5.03 63.60
CA CYS A 227 6.28 4.65 65.01
C CYS A 227 5.22 5.50 65.70
N GLN A 228 4.20 4.85 66.25
CA GLN A 228 3.12 5.53 66.95
C GLN A 228 3.57 5.98 68.35
N GLY A 229 3.38 7.25 68.69
CA GLY A 229 3.59 7.76 70.05
C GLY A 229 5.00 8.27 70.41
N ALA A 230 5.97 8.24 69.48
CA ALA A 230 7.35 8.67 69.74
C ALA A 230 7.48 10.11 70.28
N ALA A 231 6.57 11.01 69.88
CA ALA A 231 6.54 12.41 70.32
C ALA A 231 5.94 12.62 71.72
N VAL A 232 5.21 11.64 72.27
CA VAL A 232 4.42 11.78 73.51
C VAL A 232 4.95 10.92 74.65
N THR A 233 5.36 9.67 74.38
CA THR A 233 5.84 8.74 75.42
C THR A 233 7.36 8.69 75.54
N GLY A 234 8.09 9.29 74.61
CA GLY A 234 9.55 9.19 74.54
C GLY A 234 10.07 7.79 74.24
N GLN A 235 9.19 6.79 74.05
CA GLN A 235 9.57 5.44 73.66
C GLN A 235 9.74 5.35 72.15
N GLN A 236 10.97 5.08 71.72
CA GLN A 236 11.28 4.77 70.34
C GLN A 236 10.90 3.33 70.03
N CYS A 237 10.21 3.11 68.91
CA CYS A 237 9.98 1.78 68.39
C CYS A 237 11.31 1.16 67.95
N ASP A 238 11.51 -0.11 68.27
CA ASP A 238 12.73 -0.84 67.87
C ASP A 238 12.70 -1.18 66.37
N GLY A 239 13.82 -0.92 65.68
CA GLY A 239 13.99 -1.10 64.22
C GLY A 239 13.84 0.18 63.38
N THR A 240 13.89 0.03 62.05
CA THR A 240 13.83 1.17 61.10
C THR A 240 12.42 1.47 60.62
N GLY A 241 12.15 2.76 60.35
CA GLY A 241 10.91 3.24 59.72
C GLY A 241 10.91 3.13 58.18
N GLU A 242 12.06 2.85 57.58
CA GLU A 242 12.20 2.60 56.15
C GLU A 242 12.83 1.24 55.90
N GLU A 243 12.36 0.59 54.84
CA GLU A 243 12.92 -0.66 54.34
C GLU A 243 13.17 -0.53 52.84
N VAL A 244 14.34 -0.99 52.44
CA VAL A 244 14.80 -0.95 51.05
C VAL A 244 15.15 -2.36 50.62
N ARG A 245 14.64 -2.78 49.46
CA ARG A 245 15.01 -4.05 48.84
C ARG A 245 15.50 -3.87 47.41
N LYS A 246 16.36 -4.78 46.97
CA LYS A 246 16.79 -4.86 45.58
C LYS A 246 15.67 -5.39 44.69
N CYS A 247 15.66 -4.93 43.45
CA CYS A 247 14.75 -5.35 42.39
C CYS A 247 15.47 -5.28 41.04
N SER A 248 14.92 -5.89 40.01
CA SER A 248 15.47 -5.86 38.64
C SER A 248 16.93 -6.30 38.56
N ASP A 249 17.24 -7.49 39.09
CA ASP A 249 18.60 -8.06 39.10
C ASP A 249 19.11 -8.45 37.71
N GLN A 250 18.26 -8.37 36.68
CA GLN A 250 18.67 -8.64 35.31
C GLN A 250 19.58 -7.53 34.80
N ARG A 251 20.69 -7.91 34.16
CA ARG A 251 21.64 -6.97 33.58
C ARG A 251 21.03 -6.28 32.35
N CYS A 252 21.25 -4.98 32.20
CA CYS A 252 20.94 -4.32 30.94
C CYS A 252 21.97 -4.76 29.88
N PRO A 253 21.58 -4.91 28.60
CA PRO A 253 22.53 -5.15 27.54
C PRO A 253 23.55 -4.02 27.49
N ALA A 254 24.84 -4.36 27.56
CA ALA A 254 25.88 -3.36 27.41
C ALA A 254 25.85 -2.74 26.01
N PRO A 255 26.38 -1.53 25.78
CA PRO A 255 26.35 -0.90 24.46
C PRO A 255 26.98 -1.75 23.35
N TYR A 256 27.99 -2.55 23.67
CA TYR A 256 28.64 -3.48 22.73
C TYR A 256 27.84 -4.78 22.51
N GLU A 257 26.80 -5.05 23.30
CA GLU A 257 25.85 -6.17 23.17
C GLU A 257 24.59 -5.76 22.40
N ILE A 258 24.55 -4.53 21.87
CA ILE A 258 23.43 -3.99 21.09
C ILE A 258 23.91 -3.76 19.66
N CYS A 259 23.20 -4.34 18.69
CA CYS A 259 23.51 -4.07 17.31
C CYS A 259 23.15 -2.61 16.97
N PRO A 260 24.07 -1.85 16.35
CA PRO A 260 23.81 -0.46 15.99
C PRO A 260 22.74 -0.35 14.90
N GLU A 261 22.24 0.87 14.68
CA GLU A 261 21.40 1.11 13.52
C GLU A 261 22.20 0.89 12.25
N ASP A 262 21.64 0.09 11.33
CA ASP A 262 22.31 -0.31 10.10
C ASP A 262 21.37 -0.16 8.90
N TYR A 263 21.91 0.20 7.74
CA TYR A 263 21.15 0.29 6.49
C TYR A 263 21.60 -0.82 5.54
N ALA A 264 20.78 -1.85 5.42
CA ALA A 264 21.09 -3.02 4.60
C ALA A 264 19.87 -3.43 3.77
N VAL A 265 20.10 -3.73 2.49
CA VAL A 265 19.07 -4.15 1.52
C VAL A 265 17.90 -3.16 1.46
N SER A 266 18.22 -1.86 1.35
CA SER A 266 17.25 -0.76 1.30
C SER A 266 16.29 -0.65 2.51
N MET A 267 16.70 -1.20 3.65
CA MET A 267 15.93 -1.20 4.90
C MET A 267 16.78 -0.68 6.05
N VAL A 268 16.15 0.06 6.97
CA VAL A 268 16.78 0.51 8.21
C VAL A 268 16.54 -0.52 9.29
N TRP A 269 17.61 -1.08 9.87
CA TRP A 269 17.57 -2.01 10.99
C TRP A 269 17.82 -1.24 12.27
N ARG A 270 16.79 -1.10 13.11
CA ARG A 270 16.87 -0.34 14.35
C ARG A 270 17.75 -1.04 15.39
N ARG A 271 18.30 -0.25 16.30
CA ARG A 271 19.08 -0.76 17.44
C ARG A 271 18.33 -1.87 18.17
N THR A 272 18.97 -3.01 18.34
CA THR A 272 18.34 -4.21 18.88
C THR A 272 19.34 -4.95 19.78
N PRO A 273 18.94 -5.33 21.01
CA PRO A 273 19.78 -6.14 21.91
C PRO A 273 20.13 -7.50 21.32
N SER A 274 21.28 -8.05 21.70
CA SER A 274 21.66 -9.40 21.32
C SER A 274 20.64 -10.44 21.78
N GLY A 275 20.35 -11.43 20.95
CA GLY A 275 19.33 -12.46 21.19
C GLY A 275 17.95 -12.10 20.63
N GLU A 276 17.69 -10.82 20.38
CA GLU A 276 16.43 -10.33 19.82
C GLU A 276 16.44 -10.25 18.28
N LEU A 277 15.25 -10.11 17.71
CA LEU A 277 15.00 -9.97 16.28
C LEU A 277 14.46 -8.57 15.98
N ALA A 278 15.12 -7.86 15.07
CA ALA A 278 14.53 -6.70 14.44
C ALA A 278 13.63 -7.14 13.29
N PHE A 279 12.52 -6.43 13.10
CA PHE A 279 11.55 -6.70 12.04
C PHE A 279 11.38 -5.50 11.13
N ASN A 280 11.31 -5.77 9.84
CA ASN A 280 10.97 -4.82 8.79
C ASN A 280 9.88 -5.42 7.90
N ARG A 281 9.24 -4.57 7.09
CA ARG A 281 8.31 -5.05 6.06
C ARG A 281 9.10 -5.67 4.92
N CYS A 282 8.53 -6.70 4.28
CA CYS A 282 9.08 -7.23 3.04
C CYS A 282 9.19 -6.15 1.95
N PRO A 283 10.08 -6.36 0.95
CA PRO A 283 10.18 -5.44 -0.17
C PRO A 283 8.85 -5.31 -0.93
N PRO A 284 8.64 -4.24 -1.73
CA PRO A 284 7.32 -3.93 -2.32
C PRO A 284 6.69 -5.02 -3.19
N ASN A 285 7.50 -5.93 -3.74
CA ASN A 285 7.06 -7.09 -4.53
C ASN A 285 6.51 -8.26 -3.67
N ALA A 286 6.60 -8.17 -2.34
CA ALA A 286 6.20 -9.22 -1.41
C ALA A 286 5.45 -8.68 -0.19
N THR A 287 4.67 -9.56 0.43
CA THR A 287 3.97 -9.30 1.70
C THR A 287 4.61 -10.10 2.84
N GLY A 288 4.47 -9.60 4.06
CA GLY A 288 4.98 -10.23 5.27
C GLY A 288 6.06 -9.41 5.96
N THR A 289 6.92 -10.08 6.73
CA THR A 289 7.99 -9.43 7.48
C THR A 289 9.35 -10.04 7.18
N THR A 290 10.35 -9.19 7.07
CA THR A 290 11.76 -9.58 7.11
C THR A 290 12.24 -9.47 8.54
N SER A 291 13.08 -10.39 8.98
CA SER A 291 13.66 -10.33 10.31
C SER A 291 15.17 -10.42 10.25
N ARG A 292 15.87 -9.71 11.13
CA ARG A 292 17.33 -9.82 11.26
C ARG A 292 17.64 -10.02 12.73
N ARG A 293 18.48 -11.01 13.01
CA ARG A 293 18.90 -11.36 14.37
C ARG A 293 20.13 -10.54 14.74
N CYS A 294 20.10 -9.99 15.94
CA CYS A 294 21.30 -9.48 16.58
C CYS A 294 21.94 -10.60 17.40
N SER A 295 23.19 -10.94 17.11
CA SER A 295 23.92 -12.04 17.75
C SER A 295 25.27 -11.56 18.28
N LEU A 296 25.80 -12.24 19.28
CA LEU A 296 27.15 -11.95 19.80
C LEU A 296 28.18 -12.82 19.08
N ASP A 297 29.32 -12.22 18.74
CA ASP A 297 30.48 -12.98 18.29
C ASP A 297 31.18 -13.70 19.47
N HIS A 298 32.24 -14.45 19.15
CA HIS A 298 33.06 -15.14 20.16
C HIS A 298 33.74 -14.19 21.17
N ARG A 299 33.77 -12.88 20.92
CA ARG A 299 34.32 -11.85 21.79
C ARG A 299 33.24 -11.10 22.58
N GLY A 300 31.97 -11.48 22.41
CA GLY A 300 30.84 -10.82 23.07
C GLY A 300 30.42 -9.49 22.42
N MET A 301 30.86 -9.20 21.18
CA MET A 301 30.43 -8.02 20.43
C MET A 301 29.22 -8.35 19.55
N ALA A 302 28.20 -7.51 19.64
CA ALA A 302 26.99 -7.63 18.86
C ALA A 302 27.22 -7.31 17.39
N PHE A 303 26.77 -8.22 16.54
CA PHE A 303 26.76 -8.04 15.09
C PHE A 303 25.43 -8.51 14.52
N TRP A 304 25.09 -7.93 13.38
CA TRP A 304 23.90 -8.31 12.65
C TRP A 304 24.14 -9.56 11.80
N GLU A 305 23.29 -10.56 11.94
CA GLU A 305 23.22 -11.68 11.00
C GLU A 305 22.66 -11.25 9.63
N GLN A 306 22.69 -12.17 8.67
CA GLN A 306 22.06 -11.94 7.37
C GLN A 306 20.54 -11.78 7.53
N PRO A 307 19.90 -10.83 6.82
CA PRO A 307 18.45 -10.70 6.84
C PRO A 307 17.75 -11.98 6.40
N SER A 308 16.75 -12.39 7.17
CA SER A 308 15.88 -13.51 6.85
C SER A 308 14.60 -13.02 6.17
N TYR A 309 14.32 -13.61 5.01
CA TYR A 309 13.11 -13.41 4.21
C TYR A 309 12.15 -14.61 4.32
N ALA A 310 12.28 -15.42 5.38
CA ALA A 310 11.48 -16.62 5.59
C ALA A 310 9.97 -16.36 5.64
N ARG A 311 9.55 -15.17 6.07
CA ARG A 311 8.14 -14.76 6.14
C ARG A 311 7.73 -13.82 5.00
N CYS A 312 8.56 -13.67 3.97
CA CYS A 312 8.19 -12.93 2.77
C CYS A 312 7.57 -13.86 1.73
N ILE A 313 6.38 -13.48 1.25
CA ILE A 313 5.66 -14.17 0.19
C ILE A 313 5.42 -13.16 -0.94
N THR A 314 5.95 -13.45 -2.12
CA THR A 314 5.79 -12.67 -3.34
C THR A 314 4.31 -12.56 -3.70
N ASN A 315 3.90 -11.39 -4.20
CA ASN A 315 2.49 -11.09 -4.46
C ASN A 315 1.84 -12.09 -5.45
N GLU A 316 2.61 -12.60 -6.41
CA GLU A 316 2.15 -13.61 -7.39
C GLU A 316 1.78 -14.94 -6.71
N PHE A 317 2.60 -15.44 -5.78
CA PHE A 317 2.30 -16.66 -5.01
C PHE A 317 1.09 -16.47 -4.09
N ARG A 318 0.97 -15.29 -3.47
CA ARG A 318 -0.20 -14.93 -2.66
C ARG A 318 -1.49 -14.94 -3.48
N TYR A 319 -1.45 -14.41 -4.71
CA TYR A 319 -2.60 -14.43 -5.61
C TYR A 319 -2.99 -15.86 -5.97
N LEU A 320 -2.02 -16.75 -6.23
CA LEU A 320 -2.30 -18.18 -6.46
C LEU A 320 -2.95 -18.84 -5.24
N GLN A 321 -2.45 -18.58 -4.03
CA GLN A 321 -3.04 -19.11 -2.80
C GLN A 321 -4.51 -18.66 -2.64
N GLN A 322 -4.82 -17.39 -2.95
CA GLN A 322 -6.19 -16.87 -2.98
C GLN A 322 -7.03 -17.51 -4.09
N SER A 323 -6.45 -17.76 -5.27
CA SER A 323 -7.13 -18.43 -6.38
C SER A 323 -7.57 -19.84 -5.98
N VAL A 324 -6.69 -20.60 -5.33
CA VAL A 324 -7.02 -21.95 -4.79
C VAL A 324 -8.19 -21.87 -3.81
N GLN A 325 -8.14 -20.95 -2.86
CA GLN A 325 -9.25 -20.73 -1.90
C GLN A 325 -10.55 -20.32 -2.62
N GLY A 326 -10.45 -19.48 -3.65
CA GLY A 326 -11.59 -19.05 -4.45
C GLY A 326 -12.26 -20.19 -5.22
N HIS A 327 -11.49 -21.12 -5.78
CA HIS A 327 -12.03 -22.32 -6.43
C HIS A 327 -12.67 -23.28 -5.41
N LEU A 328 -12.09 -23.40 -4.21
CA LEU A 328 -12.66 -24.19 -3.10
C LEU A 328 -14.01 -23.62 -2.63
N ALA A 329 -14.17 -22.30 -2.57
CA ALA A 329 -15.39 -21.66 -2.09
C ALA A 329 -16.58 -21.75 -3.06
N LYS A 330 -16.33 -21.93 -4.37
CA LYS A 330 -17.38 -21.93 -5.41
C LYS A 330 -18.16 -23.25 -5.54
N GLY A 331 -17.76 -24.32 -4.86
CA GLY A 331 -18.56 -25.56 -4.67
C GLY A 331 -18.86 -26.41 -5.91
N GLN A 332 -18.45 -26.00 -7.12
CA GLN A 332 -18.68 -26.74 -8.37
C GLN A 332 -17.48 -27.65 -8.70
N ARG A 333 -17.68 -28.98 -8.66
CA ARG A 333 -16.62 -30.00 -8.74
C ARG A 333 -15.77 -29.95 -10.03
N MET A 334 -16.40 -29.84 -11.21
CA MET A 334 -15.67 -29.81 -12.50
C MET A 334 -14.90 -28.50 -12.72
N LEU A 335 -15.49 -27.36 -12.34
CA LEU A 335 -14.85 -26.04 -12.42
C LEU A 335 -13.73 -25.85 -11.38
N ALA A 336 -13.74 -26.66 -10.33
CA ALA A 336 -12.63 -26.75 -9.39
C ALA A 336 -11.44 -27.50 -10.00
N GLY A 337 -11.67 -28.58 -10.76
CA GLY A 337 -10.61 -29.33 -11.45
C GLY A 337 -9.83 -28.48 -12.45
N ASP A 338 -10.50 -27.90 -13.44
CA ASP A 338 -9.85 -27.06 -14.46
C ASP A 338 -9.17 -25.81 -13.85
N GLY A 339 -9.77 -25.25 -12.80
CA GLY A 339 -9.17 -24.17 -12.02
C GLY A 339 -7.87 -24.57 -11.34
N MET A 340 -7.79 -25.78 -10.79
CA MET A 340 -6.56 -26.29 -10.17
C MET A 340 -5.49 -26.66 -11.21
N SER A 341 -5.87 -27.16 -12.40
CA SER A 341 -4.93 -27.34 -13.52
C SER A 341 -4.32 -26.00 -13.96
N GLN A 342 -5.12 -24.92 -14.02
CA GLN A 342 -4.61 -23.57 -14.30
C GLN A 342 -3.69 -23.04 -13.19
N VAL A 343 -4.04 -23.27 -11.91
CA VAL A 343 -3.16 -22.91 -10.78
C VAL A 343 -1.83 -23.64 -10.88
N THR A 344 -1.84 -24.92 -11.25
CA THR A 344 -0.61 -25.74 -11.39
C THR A 344 0.27 -25.20 -12.51
N LYS A 345 -0.31 -24.84 -13.66
CA LYS A 345 0.44 -24.20 -14.77
C LYS A 345 1.06 -22.87 -14.36
N ASN A 346 0.32 -22.01 -13.66
CA ASN A 346 0.84 -20.73 -13.19
C ASN A 346 1.93 -20.92 -12.13
N LEU A 347 1.78 -21.89 -11.23
CA LEU A 347 2.80 -22.21 -10.24
C LEU A 347 4.07 -22.75 -10.90
N LEU A 348 3.95 -23.54 -11.97
CA LEU A 348 5.09 -23.98 -12.78
C LEU A 348 5.84 -22.78 -13.37
N ASP A 349 5.15 -21.86 -14.04
CA ASP A 349 5.77 -20.64 -14.61
C ASP A 349 6.50 -19.84 -13.53
N LEU A 350 5.87 -19.63 -12.37
CA LEU A 350 6.52 -18.95 -11.26
C LEU A 350 7.76 -19.72 -10.80
N THR A 351 7.66 -21.03 -10.55
CA THR A 351 8.78 -21.86 -10.05
C THR A 351 9.94 -22.01 -11.03
N GLN A 352 9.72 -21.83 -12.34
CA GLN A 352 10.76 -21.81 -13.36
C GLN A 352 11.62 -20.54 -13.33
N ARG A 353 11.08 -19.41 -12.87
CA ARG A 353 11.80 -18.11 -12.84
C ARG A 353 12.93 -18.04 -11.81
N ARG A 354 13.05 -19.03 -10.91
CA ARG A 354 14.10 -19.16 -9.87
C ARG A 354 14.31 -17.92 -8.98
N ASN A 355 13.29 -17.09 -8.81
CA ASN A 355 13.34 -15.88 -7.99
C ASN A 355 12.32 -15.97 -6.85
N PHE A 356 12.71 -16.62 -5.75
CA PHE A 356 11.81 -16.93 -4.64
C PHE A 356 12.37 -16.44 -3.31
N TYR A 357 11.50 -15.88 -2.49
CA TYR A 357 11.76 -15.79 -1.06
C TYR A 357 11.62 -17.18 -0.42
N ALA A 358 12.20 -17.35 0.76
CA ALA A 358 12.03 -18.60 1.52
C ALA A 358 10.56 -18.89 1.86
N GLY A 359 9.72 -17.85 2.04
CA GLY A 359 8.29 -18.02 2.23
C GLY A 359 7.54 -18.49 0.98
N ASP A 360 8.04 -18.21 -0.23
CA ASP A 360 7.42 -18.67 -1.49
C ASP A 360 7.52 -20.19 -1.64
N LEU A 361 8.61 -20.80 -1.17
CA LEU A 361 8.77 -22.27 -1.17
C LEU A 361 7.72 -22.94 -0.27
N LEU A 362 7.54 -22.39 0.94
CA LEU A 362 6.49 -22.85 1.87
C LEU A 362 5.10 -22.67 1.27
N SER A 363 4.84 -21.51 0.66
CA SER A 363 3.57 -21.22 -0.02
C SER A 363 3.34 -22.18 -1.20
N SER A 364 4.37 -22.52 -1.98
CA SER A 364 4.29 -23.47 -3.09
C SER A 364 3.87 -24.86 -2.62
N VAL A 365 4.47 -25.36 -1.54
CA VAL A 365 4.10 -26.66 -0.95
C VAL A 365 2.65 -26.65 -0.47
N GLU A 366 2.22 -25.55 0.15
CA GLU A 366 0.83 -25.38 0.59
C GLU A 366 -0.16 -25.35 -0.59
N ILE A 367 0.18 -24.63 -1.66
CA ILE A 367 -0.61 -24.58 -2.91
C ILE A 367 -0.74 -25.98 -3.50
N LEU A 368 0.36 -26.72 -3.67
CA LEU A 368 0.35 -28.09 -4.23
C LEU A 368 -0.47 -29.04 -3.36
N ARG A 369 -0.36 -28.94 -2.03
CA ARG A 369 -1.18 -29.73 -1.10
C ARG A 369 -2.66 -29.44 -1.30
N ASN A 370 -3.04 -28.16 -1.36
CA ASN A 370 -4.44 -27.76 -1.51
C ASN A 370 -5.01 -28.14 -2.89
N VAL A 371 -4.21 -28.03 -3.95
CA VAL A 371 -4.54 -28.52 -5.29
C VAL A 371 -4.81 -30.03 -5.26
N THR A 372 -3.91 -30.81 -4.67
CA THR A 372 -4.04 -32.28 -4.55
C THR A 372 -5.28 -32.68 -3.76
N GLU A 373 -5.53 -32.02 -2.63
CA GLU A 373 -6.75 -32.22 -1.83
C GLU A 373 -8.01 -31.88 -2.63
N THR A 374 -7.96 -30.87 -3.47
CA THR A 374 -9.10 -30.48 -4.31
C THR A 374 -9.37 -31.51 -5.40
N PHE A 375 -8.34 -31.98 -6.12
CA PHE A 375 -8.51 -33.05 -7.11
C PHE A 375 -9.13 -34.30 -6.49
N LYS A 376 -8.66 -34.71 -5.31
CA LYS A 376 -9.24 -35.83 -4.54
C LYS A 376 -10.72 -35.60 -4.20
N ARG A 377 -11.06 -34.44 -3.65
CA ARG A 377 -12.46 -34.10 -3.26
C ARG A 377 -13.40 -33.99 -4.45
N ALA A 378 -12.90 -33.55 -5.60
CA ALA A 378 -13.67 -33.41 -6.82
C ALA A 378 -13.79 -34.71 -7.63
N SER A 379 -13.07 -35.77 -7.23
CA SER A 379 -12.90 -37.00 -8.03
C SER A 379 -12.44 -36.69 -9.47
N TYR A 380 -11.59 -35.66 -9.60
CA TYR A 380 -11.06 -35.22 -10.88
C TYR A 380 -9.78 -35.99 -11.18
N GLU A 381 -9.71 -36.62 -12.35
CA GLU A 381 -8.49 -37.27 -12.83
C GLU A 381 -7.62 -36.23 -13.56
N PRO A 382 -6.43 -35.88 -13.01
CA PRO A 382 -5.54 -34.92 -13.64
C PRO A 382 -5.03 -35.44 -14.98
N SER A 383 -4.89 -34.53 -15.95
CA SER A 383 -4.33 -34.86 -17.26
C SER A 383 -2.84 -35.25 -17.16
N SER A 384 -2.32 -35.92 -18.20
CA SER A 384 -0.88 -36.25 -18.26
C SER A 384 -0.01 -34.98 -18.12
N ASP A 385 -0.44 -33.87 -18.72
CA ASP A 385 0.24 -32.58 -18.62
C ASP A 385 0.23 -32.04 -17.18
N ASP A 386 -0.88 -32.15 -16.47
CA ASP A 386 -0.97 -31.68 -15.07
C ASP A 386 -0.04 -32.47 -14.15
N VAL A 387 0.06 -33.78 -14.37
CA VAL A 387 0.99 -34.65 -13.64
C VAL A 387 2.45 -34.27 -13.94
N GLN A 388 2.80 -34.03 -15.21
CA GLN A 388 4.15 -33.59 -15.60
C GLN A 388 4.48 -32.22 -14.99
N ASN A 389 3.55 -31.28 -15.03
CA ASN A 389 3.73 -29.95 -14.42
C ASN A 389 3.98 -30.07 -12.91
N PHE A 390 3.25 -30.96 -12.22
CA PHE A 390 3.43 -31.20 -10.79
C PHE A 390 4.83 -31.73 -10.45
N PHE A 391 5.32 -32.72 -11.20
CA PHE A 391 6.67 -33.25 -11.03
C PHE A 391 7.74 -32.19 -11.32
N GLN A 392 7.55 -31.39 -12.36
CA GLN A 392 8.49 -30.33 -12.70
C GLN A 392 8.54 -29.24 -11.62
N ILE A 393 7.41 -28.87 -11.01
CA ILE A 393 7.39 -27.94 -9.87
C ILE A 393 8.19 -28.52 -8.70
N ILE A 394 7.97 -29.78 -8.33
CA ILE A 394 8.72 -30.43 -7.23
C ILE A 394 10.22 -30.46 -7.53
N SER A 395 10.62 -30.77 -8.78
CA SER A 395 12.02 -30.73 -9.20
C SER A 395 12.62 -29.34 -9.00
N ASN A 396 11.91 -28.28 -9.42
CA ASN A 396 12.35 -26.90 -9.26
C ASN A 396 12.52 -26.52 -7.77
N LEU A 397 11.62 -26.98 -6.91
CA LEU A 397 11.69 -26.72 -5.46
C LEU A 397 12.87 -27.44 -4.80
N LEU A 398 13.14 -28.70 -5.16
CA LEU A 398 14.25 -29.50 -4.63
C LEU A 398 15.63 -28.99 -5.09
N GLU A 399 15.73 -28.51 -6.34
CA GLU A 399 16.95 -27.87 -6.86
C GLU A 399 17.32 -26.61 -6.05
N GLU A 400 16.33 -25.81 -5.63
CA GLU A 400 16.60 -24.63 -4.81
C GLU A 400 16.99 -24.97 -3.37
N GLU A 401 16.42 -26.02 -2.78
CA GLU A 401 16.80 -26.50 -1.45
C GLU A 401 18.25 -27.05 -1.44
N THR A 402 18.63 -27.83 -2.45
CA THR A 402 20.00 -28.30 -2.62
C THR A 402 20.99 -27.16 -2.89
N ARG A 403 20.59 -26.11 -3.60
CA ARG A 403 21.40 -24.90 -3.78
C ARG A 403 21.64 -24.14 -2.48
N ARG A 404 20.62 -23.99 -1.62
CA ARG A 404 20.78 -23.38 -0.28
C ARG A 404 21.71 -24.20 0.62
N ASN A 405 21.59 -25.52 0.60
CA ASN A 405 22.45 -26.42 1.37
C ASN A 405 23.89 -26.46 0.83
N GLY A 406 24.08 -26.30 -0.49
CA GLY A 406 25.40 -26.16 -1.13
C GLY A 406 26.11 -24.85 -0.78
N MET A 407 25.36 -23.77 -0.56
CA MET A 407 25.89 -22.47 -0.12
C MET A 407 26.29 -22.46 1.37
N MET A 408 25.72 -23.33 2.20
CA MET A 408 26.18 -23.55 3.59
C MET A 408 27.44 -24.43 3.68
N ARG A 409 27.84 -25.13 2.62
CA ARG A 409 29.04 -26.00 2.60
C ARG A 409 30.31 -25.37 2.01
N LYS A 410 30.23 -24.11 1.56
CA LYS A 410 31.40 -23.31 1.18
C LYS A 410 31.52 -22.06 2.06
N ARG A 411 31.87 -22.27 3.32
CA ARG A 411 32.80 -21.44 4.09
C ARG A 411 33.22 -22.16 5.36
#